data_AF-A0A939G6F1-F1
#
_entry.id   AF-A0A939G6F1-F1
#
_cell.length_a   1.000
_cell.length_b   1.000
_cell.length_c   1.000
_cell.angle_alpha   90.00
_cell.angle_beta   90.00
_cell.angle_gamma   90.00
#
_symmetry.space_group_name_H-M   'P 1'
#
loop_
_entity.id
_entity.type
_entity.pdbx_description
1 polymer ?
#
loop_
_entity_poly.entity_id
_entity_poly.type
_entity_poly.pdbx_seq_one_letter_code
_entity_poly.pdbx_strand_id
1 'polypeptide(L)'
;MMTLPDITTEADVALFVARFYERIRQDPDLGPIFNTVAQVDWPTHLPNIERFWSTMLLNTGTYTGNPMPVHFNLARKTPIRPAHFDQWLALFRQTLTEHFAGERTNEALLRAQGIATVMQGRLAGMDLLVEN
;
A
#
# COMPACT_ATOMS: atom_id res chain seq x y z
N MET A 1 4.15 29.26 -10.48
CA MET A 1 3.89 28.07 -9.65
C MET A 1 4.47 26.89 -10.38
N MET A 2 5.39 26.13 -9.78
CA MET A 2 5.86 24.88 -10.40
C MET A 2 4.74 23.85 -10.24
N THR A 3 4.29 23.28 -11.34
CA THR A 3 3.34 22.16 -11.35
C THR A 3 4.09 20.89 -10.98
N LEU A 4 3.53 20.08 -10.07
CA LEU A 4 4.09 18.76 -9.76
C LEU A 4 4.06 17.87 -11.02
N PRO A 5 5.05 16.97 -11.19
CA PRO A 5 5.06 16.01 -12.29
C PRO A 5 4.01 14.91 -12.10
N ASP A 6 3.64 14.20 -13.17
CA ASP A 6 2.85 12.96 -13.05
C ASP A 6 3.77 11.74 -12.92
N ILE A 7 3.22 10.59 -12.53
CA ILE A 7 3.95 9.32 -12.45
C ILE A 7 4.09 8.74 -13.86
N THR A 8 5.31 8.73 -14.41
CA THR A 8 5.54 8.28 -15.80
C THR A 8 6.64 7.24 -15.93
N THR A 9 7.46 7.06 -14.89
CA THR A 9 8.62 6.15 -14.90
C THR A 9 8.64 5.24 -13.68
N GLU A 10 9.38 4.13 -13.77
CA GLU A 10 9.60 3.26 -12.60
C GLU A 10 10.38 3.98 -11.49
N ALA A 11 11.16 5.02 -11.82
CA ALA A 11 11.83 5.87 -10.83
C ALA A 11 10.83 6.72 -10.03
N ASP A 12 9.76 7.21 -10.67
CA ASP A 12 8.66 7.90 -9.98
C ASP A 12 7.93 6.95 -9.03
N VAL A 13 7.72 5.70 -9.47
CA VAL A 13 7.13 4.64 -8.65
C VAL A 13 8.01 4.36 -7.43
N ALA A 14 9.30 4.15 -7.62
CA ALA A 14 10.25 3.92 -6.55
C ALA A 14 10.26 5.08 -5.54
N LEU A 15 10.21 6.32 -6.03
CA LEU A 15 10.16 7.50 -5.17
C LEU A 15 8.91 7.50 -4.27
N PHE A 16 7.70 7.36 -4.83
CA PHE A 16 6.51 7.41 -3.99
C PHE A 16 6.43 6.19 -3.05
N VAL A 17 6.83 5.00 -3.51
CA VAL A 17 6.83 3.79 -2.66
C VAL A 17 7.76 3.98 -1.47
N ALA A 18 8.99 4.46 -1.69
CA ALA A 18 9.93 4.74 -0.62
C ALA A 18 9.37 5.76 0.38
N ARG A 19 8.85 6.89 -0.11
CA ARG A 19 8.28 7.97 0.71
C ARG A 19 7.05 7.54 1.48
N PHE A 20 6.23 6.67 0.89
CA PHE A 20 5.04 6.14 1.53
C PHE A 20 5.39 5.21 2.69
N TYR A 21 6.33 4.29 2.48
CA TYR A 21 6.74 3.38 3.55
C TYR A 21 7.61 4.03 4.62
N GLU A 22 8.35 5.10 4.32
CA GLU A 22 8.97 5.95 5.33
C GLU A 22 7.93 6.50 6.32
N ARG A 23 6.78 6.95 5.82
CA ARG A 23 5.66 7.43 6.66
C ARG A 23 5.01 6.29 7.45
N ILE A 24 4.67 5.18 6.79
CA ILE A 24 4.10 4.00 7.47
C ILE A 24 4.96 3.55 8.65
N ARG A 25 6.29 3.50 8.47
CA ARG A 25 7.22 3.03 9.51
C ARG A 25 7.24 3.90 10.76
N GLN A 26 6.87 5.17 10.63
CA GLN A 26 6.86 6.16 11.71
C GLN A 26 5.45 6.39 12.27
N ASP A 27 4.42 5.92 11.57
CA ASP A 27 3.03 6.08 11.97
C ASP A 27 2.75 5.28 13.25
N PRO A 28 2.09 5.87 14.27
CA PRO A 28 1.86 5.21 15.54
C PRO A 28 0.89 4.01 15.47
N ASP A 29 -0.02 3.99 14.49
CA ASP A 29 -1.03 2.94 14.36
C ASP A 29 -0.58 1.85 13.38
N LEU A 30 0.05 2.23 12.26
CA LEU A 30 0.54 1.30 11.25
C LEU A 30 1.95 0.79 11.53
N GLY A 31 2.83 1.64 12.05
CA GLY A 31 4.23 1.30 12.33
C GLY A 31 4.39 0.01 13.13
N PRO A 32 3.66 -0.21 14.25
CA PRO A 32 3.73 -1.46 15.00
C PRO A 32 3.36 -2.71 14.19
N ILE A 33 2.40 -2.60 13.27
CA ILE A 33 1.98 -3.71 12.39
C ILE A 33 3.13 -4.11 11.48
N PHE A 34 3.80 -3.14 10.84
CA PHE A 34 4.89 -3.41 9.91
C PHE A 34 6.21 -3.76 10.61
N ASN A 35 6.59 -2.99 11.64
CA ASN A 35 7.88 -3.10 12.31
C ASN A 35 7.94 -4.27 13.29
N THR A 36 6.86 -4.49 14.05
CA THR A 36 6.88 -5.44 15.18
C THR A 36 6.16 -6.74 14.87
N VAL A 37 4.97 -6.67 14.27
CA VAL A 37 4.14 -7.88 14.01
C VAL A 37 4.57 -8.59 12.73
N ALA A 38 4.67 -7.84 11.63
CA ALA A 38 5.10 -8.38 10.34
C ALA A 38 6.62 -8.55 10.25
N GLN A 39 7.39 -7.75 11.00
CA GLN A 39 8.86 -7.71 10.97
C GLN A 39 9.39 -7.63 9.54
N VAL A 40 8.90 -6.64 8.79
CA VAL A 40 9.14 -6.54 7.35
C VAL A 40 10.63 -6.41 7.05
N ASP A 41 11.12 -7.27 6.16
CA ASP A 41 12.44 -7.14 5.53
C ASP A 41 12.38 -6.08 4.41
N TRP A 42 12.70 -4.83 4.77
CA TRP A 42 12.55 -3.68 3.88
C TRP A 42 13.33 -3.78 2.55
N PRO A 43 14.61 -4.23 2.53
CA PRO A 43 15.34 -4.48 1.29
C PRO A 43 14.63 -5.41 0.30
N THR A 44 13.86 -6.39 0.79
CA THR A 44 13.09 -7.31 -0.06
C THR A 44 11.69 -6.77 -0.36
N HIS A 45 11.06 -6.10 0.61
CA HIS A 45 9.68 -5.62 0.50
C HIS A 45 9.54 -4.47 -0.49
N LEU A 46 10.39 -3.45 -0.41
CA LEU A 46 10.25 -2.24 -1.25
C LEU A 46 10.32 -2.58 -2.75
N PRO A 47 11.31 -3.34 -3.26
CA PRO A 47 11.34 -3.70 -4.68
C PRO A 47 10.12 -4.51 -5.14
N ASN A 48 9.52 -5.32 -4.26
CA ASN A 48 8.30 -6.05 -4.59
C ASN A 48 7.09 -5.13 -4.73
N ILE A 49 6.97 -4.12 -3.87
CA ILE A 49 5.88 -3.13 -3.96
C ILE A 49 6.09 -2.16 -5.12
N GLU A 50 7.34 -1.82 -5.45
CA GLU A 50 7.67 -1.08 -6.66
C GLU A 50 7.20 -1.84 -7.90
N ARG A 51 7.55 -3.12 -8.06
CA ARG A 51 7.07 -3.94 -9.19
C ARG A 51 5.55 -4.01 -9.25
N PHE A 52 4.88 -4.12 -8.10
CA PHE A 52 3.42 -4.15 -8.01
C PHE A 52 2.80 -2.86 -8.59
N TRP A 53 3.27 -1.70 -8.14
CA TRP A 53 2.76 -0.42 -8.63
C TRP A 53 3.20 -0.10 -10.06
N SER A 54 4.43 -0.45 -10.47
CA SER A 54 4.86 -0.36 -11.86
C SER A 54 3.99 -1.20 -12.79
N THR A 55 3.60 -2.41 -12.35
CA THR A 55 2.69 -3.26 -13.12
C THR A 55 1.30 -2.62 -13.25
N MET A 56 0.77 -2.04 -12.18
CA MET A 56 -0.57 -1.44 -12.19
C MET A 56 -0.66 -0.09 -12.92
N LEU A 57 0.37 0.74 -12.83
CA LEU A 57 0.36 2.12 -13.35
C LEU A 57 1.04 2.22 -14.71
N LEU A 58 2.10 1.44 -14.94
CA LEU A 58 2.93 1.56 -16.14
C LEU A 58 2.84 0.31 -17.04
N ASN A 59 2.03 -0.69 -16.66
CA ASN A 59 1.82 -1.93 -17.41
C ASN A 59 3.13 -2.72 -17.67
N THR A 60 4.10 -2.66 -16.75
CA THR A 60 5.39 -3.34 -16.93
C THR A 60 5.30 -4.87 -16.87
N GLY A 61 4.28 -5.42 -16.22
CA GLY A 61 4.06 -6.86 -16.09
C GLY A 61 5.08 -7.60 -15.21
N THR A 62 5.83 -6.89 -14.37
CA THR A 62 6.93 -7.46 -13.58
C THR A 62 6.51 -8.03 -12.22
N TYR A 63 5.27 -7.78 -11.77
CA TYR A 63 4.69 -8.37 -10.57
C TYR A 63 3.70 -9.49 -10.90
N THR A 64 3.97 -10.69 -10.37
CA THR A 64 3.14 -11.89 -10.56
C THR A 64 2.62 -12.49 -9.25
N GLY A 65 2.81 -11.77 -8.13
CA GLY A 65 2.43 -12.23 -6.80
C GLY A 65 0.93 -12.11 -6.50
N ASN A 66 0.52 -12.71 -5.39
CA ASN A 66 -0.79 -12.50 -4.79
C ASN A 66 -0.58 -11.90 -3.39
N PRO A 67 -1.03 -10.66 -3.11
CA PRO A 67 -0.81 -10.02 -1.83
C PRO A 67 -1.70 -10.58 -0.71
N MET A 68 -2.85 -11.18 -1.01
CA MET A 68 -3.84 -11.54 0.03
C MET A 68 -3.35 -12.56 1.07
N PRO A 69 -2.63 -13.64 0.72
CA PRO A 69 -2.13 -14.60 1.71
C PRO A 69 -1.32 -13.98 2.86
N VAL A 70 -0.48 -12.98 2.57
CA VAL A 70 0.32 -12.34 3.63
C VAL A 70 -0.55 -11.48 4.56
N HIS A 71 -1.59 -10.83 4.03
CA HIS A 71 -2.52 -10.03 4.83
C HIS A 71 -3.42 -10.91 5.71
N PHE A 72 -3.84 -12.08 5.23
CA PHE A 72 -4.55 -13.07 6.05
C PHE A 72 -3.70 -13.59 7.20
N ASN A 73 -2.43 -13.94 6.92
CA ASN A 73 -1.50 -14.38 7.95
C ASN A 73 -1.25 -13.29 9.00
N LEU A 74 -1.21 -12.02 8.59
CA LEU A 74 -1.04 -10.89 9.48
C LEU A 74 -2.28 -10.67 10.36
N ALA A 75 -3.48 -10.75 9.79
CA ALA A 75 -4.74 -10.62 10.54
C ALA A 75 -4.92 -11.71 11.61
N ARG A 76 -4.32 -12.89 11.43
CA ARG A 76 -4.26 -13.92 12.47
C ARG A 76 -3.35 -13.58 13.65
N LYS A 77 -2.39 -12.67 13.46
CA LYS A 77 -1.41 -12.26 14.48
C LYS A 77 -1.84 -10.99 15.22
N THR A 78 -2.56 -10.10 14.54
CA THR A 78 -3.02 -8.83 15.10
C THR A 78 -4.31 -8.40 14.40
N PRO A 79 -5.29 -7.80 15.10
CA PRO A 79 -6.47 -7.25 14.45
C PRO A 79 -6.11 -6.19 13.41
N ILE A 80 -6.59 -6.36 12.18
CA ILE A 80 -6.49 -5.35 11.12
C ILE A 80 -7.87 -4.70 10.96
N ARG A 81 -8.04 -3.52 11.54
CA ARG A 81 -9.31 -2.80 11.62
C ARG A 81 -9.51 -1.85 10.42
N PRO A 82 -10.76 -1.43 10.13
CA PRO A 82 -11.04 -0.40 9.12
C PRO A 82 -10.20 0.86 9.26
N ALA A 83 -9.99 1.33 10.49
CA ALA A 83 -9.17 2.52 10.77
C ALA A 83 -7.71 2.40 10.26
N HIS A 84 -7.13 1.19 10.20
CA HIS A 84 -5.80 1.00 9.63
C HIS A 84 -5.81 1.20 8.10
N PHE A 85 -6.88 0.81 7.42
CA PHE A 85 -7.03 1.07 5.98
C PHE A 85 -7.23 2.56 5.70
N ASP A 86 -8.04 3.24 6.51
CA ASP A 86 -8.24 4.69 6.41
C ASP A 86 -6.91 5.44 6.58
N GLN A 87 -6.12 5.06 7.58
CA GLN A 87 -4.80 5.67 7.82
C GLN A 87 -3.81 5.37 6.69
N TRP A 88 -3.80 4.13 6.19
CA TRP A 88 -2.95 3.73 5.06
C TRP A 88 -3.28 4.55 3.81
N LEU A 89 -4.57 4.75 3.51
CA LEU A 89 -5.05 5.57 2.39
C LEU A 89 -4.73 7.06 2.60
N ALA A 90 -4.83 7.57 3.83
CA ALA A 90 -4.48 8.95 4.14
C ALA A 90 -3.00 9.23 3.89
N LEU A 91 -2.10 8.37 4.39
CA LEU A 91 -0.66 8.48 4.15
C LEU A 91 -0.30 8.30 2.67
N PHE A 92 -1.01 7.42 1.96
CA PHE A 92 -0.80 7.19 0.52
C PHE A 92 -1.16 8.44 -0.27
N ARG A 93 -2.33 9.02 0.01
CA ARG A 93 -2.79 10.28 -0.61
C ARG A 93 -1.84 11.42 -0.30
N GLN A 94 -1.45 11.57 0.97
CA GLN A 94 -0.50 12.61 1.37
C GLN A 94 0.80 12.47 0.57
N THR A 95 1.37 11.27 0.51
CA THR A 95 2.62 11.02 -0.23
C THR A 95 2.49 11.39 -1.70
N LEU A 96 1.43 10.95 -2.36
CA LEU A 96 1.23 11.26 -3.77
C LEU A 96 1.05 12.75 -4.02
N THR A 97 0.19 13.42 -3.25
CA THR A 97 -0.14 14.84 -3.48
C THR A 97 1.00 15.81 -3.12
N GLU A 98 1.98 15.39 -2.34
CA GLU A 98 3.20 16.16 -2.07
C GLU A 98 4.25 16.05 -3.19
N HIS A 99 4.22 14.98 -3.99
CA HIS A 99 5.28 14.69 -4.97
C HIS A 99 4.80 14.68 -6.42
N PHE A 100 3.51 14.40 -6.66
CA PHE A 100 2.97 14.16 -7.99
C PHE A 100 1.58 14.78 -8.18
N ALA A 101 1.25 15.08 -9.43
CA ALA A 101 -0.07 15.46 -9.88
C ALA A 101 -0.26 15.05 -11.36
N GLY A 102 -1.44 14.57 -11.71
CA GLY A 102 -1.78 14.19 -13.08
C GLY A 102 -2.69 12.98 -13.17
N GLU A 103 -2.87 12.46 -14.38
CA GLU A 103 -3.77 11.35 -14.67
C GLU A 103 -3.33 10.07 -13.96
N ARG A 104 -2.04 9.71 -14.02
CA ARG A 104 -1.51 8.50 -13.37
C ARG A 104 -1.50 8.61 -11.86
N THR A 105 -1.29 9.80 -11.33
CA THR A 105 -1.43 10.10 -9.90
C THR A 105 -2.87 9.88 -9.44
N ASN A 106 -3.85 10.39 -10.18
CA ASN A 106 -5.28 10.16 -9.89
C ASN A 106 -5.66 8.68 -10.00
N GLU A 107 -5.14 7.99 -11.01
CA GLU A 107 -5.31 6.55 -11.18
C GLU A 107 -4.75 5.77 -9.98
N ALA A 108 -3.56 6.13 -9.49
CA ALA A 108 -2.95 5.51 -8.32
C ALA A 108 -3.82 5.67 -7.06
N LEU A 109 -4.39 6.87 -6.84
CA LEU A 109 -5.33 7.13 -5.74
C LEU A 109 -6.59 6.26 -5.84
N LEU A 110 -7.19 6.16 -7.03
CA LEU A 110 -8.38 5.33 -7.26
C LEU A 110 -8.10 3.84 -7.06
N ARG A 111 -6.96 3.36 -7.59
CA ARG A 111 -6.53 1.97 -7.42
C ARG A 111 -6.26 1.64 -5.96
N ALA A 112 -5.57 2.52 -5.24
CA ALA A 112 -5.31 2.37 -3.81
C ALA A 112 -6.61 2.20 -3.02
N GLN A 113 -7.61 3.05 -3.29
CA GLN A 113 -8.94 2.93 -2.66
C GLN A 113 -9.60 1.58 -2.97
N GLY A 114 -9.59 1.15 -4.23
CA GLY A 114 -10.17 -0.14 -4.63
C GLY A 114 -9.48 -1.33 -3.95
N ILE A 115 -8.14 -1.30 -3.87
CA ILE A 115 -7.34 -2.32 -3.19
C ILE A 115 -7.72 -2.39 -1.71
N ALA A 116 -7.75 -1.25 -1.02
CA ALA A 116 -8.11 -1.18 0.40
C ALA A 116 -9.51 -1.74 0.64
N THR A 117 -10.51 -1.34 -0.16
CA THR A 117 -11.88 -1.85 -0.06
C THR A 117 -11.95 -3.37 -0.22
N VAL A 118 -11.29 -3.93 -1.24
CA VAL A 118 -11.28 -5.38 -1.47
C VAL A 118 -10.56 -6.12 -0.36
N MET A 119 -9.38 -5.65 0.07
CA MET A 119 -8.62 -6.27 1.14
C MET A 119 -9.39 -6.27 2.46
N GLN A 120 -9.95 -5.12 2.84
CA GLN A 120 -10.76 -4.97 4.05
C GLN A 120 -11.96 -5.92 4.05
N GLY A 121 -12.72 -5.96 2.95
CA GLY A 121 -13.87 -6.86 2.84
C GLY A 121 -13.50 -8.34 2.96
N ARG A 122 -12.37 -8.74 2.34
CA ARG A 122 -11.88 -10.12 2.44
C ARG A 122 -11.39 -10.48 3.84
N LEU A 123 -10.76 -9.56 4.55
CA LEU A 123 -10.30 -9.80 5.92
C LEU A 123 -11.48 -9.87 6.90
N ALA A 124 -12.46 -8.98 6.77
CA ALA A 124 -13.68 -9.02 7.58
C ALA A 124 -14.45 -10.34 7.38
N GLY A 125 -14.50 -10.86 6.14
CA GLY A 125 -15.10 -12.16 5.87
C GLY A 125 -14.35 -13.35 6.48
N MET A 126 -13.06 -13.22 6.80
CA MET A 126 -12.29 -14.26 7.48
C MET A 126 -12.68 -14.37 8.95
N ASP A 127 -12.92 -13.24 9.63
CA ASP A 127 -13.30 -13.23 11.05
C ASP A 127 -14.64 -13.96 11.27
N LEU A 128 -15.59 -13.82 10.34
CA LEU A 128 -16.88 -14.51 10.38
C LEU A 128 -16.80 -16.05 10.24
N LEU A 129 -15.69 -16.58 9.74
CA LEU A 129 -15.48 -18.04 9.59
C LEU A 129 -14.79 -18.68 10.79
N VAL A 130 -14.21 -17.90 11.70
CA VAL A 130 -13.52 -18.41 12.90
C VAL A 130 -14.45 -18.46 14.11
N GLU A 131 -15.56 -17.73 14.08
CA GLU A 131 -16.53 -17.64 15.19
C GLU A 131 -17.65 -18.72 15.17
N ASN A 132 -17.52 -19.79 14.37
CA ASN A 132 -18.45 -20.94 14.34
C ASN A 132 -17.78 -22.27 14.62
#